data_AF-A0A1T5HW61-F1
#
_entry.id   AF-A0A1T5HW61-F1
#
_cell.length_a   1.000
_cell.length_b   1.000
_cell.length_c   1.000
_cell.angle_alpha   90.00
_cell.angle_beta   90.00
_cell.angle_gamma   90.00
#
_symmetry.space_group_name_H-M   'P 1'
#
loop_
_entity.id
_entity.type
_entity.pdbx_description
1 polymer ?
#
loop_
_entity_poly.entity_id
_entity_poly.type
_entity_poly.pdbx_seq_one_letter_code
_entity_poly.pdbx_strand_id
1 'polypeptide(L)'
;MVSFCTNNHNVYNEWLIMTYLFNGFRTLTTAILLISAMSTNAYAMPKGDASKGEIKTPSCRFCHGSNGIAPQPSYPNLAGQQPQYLYDAMLAYTNDMRKGPMASMMKGQLQNLSTQDLADIAAYYSAMK
;
A
#
# COMPACT_ATOMS: atom_id res chain seq x y z
N MET A 1 -35.74 -66.68 -35.00
CA MET A 1 -35.06 -66.07 -33.84
C MET A 1 -33.69 -65.62 -34.28
N VAL A 2 -33.24 -64.37 -34.21
CA VAL A 2 -33.87 -63.08 -33.90
C VAL A 2 -33.08 -62.06 -34.74
N SER A 3 -33.79 -61.21 -35.47
CA SER A 3 -33.23 -60.03 -36.14
C SER A 3 -32.95 -58.96 -35.08
N PHE A 4 -31.75 -58.37 -35.06
CA PHE A 4 -31.49 -57.10 -34.37
C PHE A 4 -30.65 -56.18 -35.27
N CYS A 5 -31.33 -55.18 -35.81
CA CYS A 5 -30.76 -53.90 -36.22
C CYS A 5 -30.50 -53.02 -34.99
N THR A 6 -29.37 -52.30 -34.95
CA THR A 6 -29.26 -50.86 -34.65
C THR A 6 -27.79 -50.43 -34.82
N ASN A 7 -27.49 -49.65 -35.86
CA ASN A 7 -27.41 -48.18 -35.89
C ASN A 7 -26.06 -47.61 -35.44
N ASN A 8 -25.19 -47.50 -36.44
CA ASN A 8 -24.04 -46.59 -36.49
C ASN A 8 -24.55 -45.16 -36.63
N HIS A 9 -24.52 -44.34 -35.58
CA HIS A 9 -24.36 -42.88 -35.70
C HIS A 9 -23.86 -42.35 -34.35
N ASN A 10 -22.82 -41.51 -34.41
CA ASN A 10 -22.39 -40.57 -33.36
C ASN A 10 -21.13 -40.90 -32.53
N VAL A 11 -20.05 -41.36 -33.17
CA VAL A 11 -18.70 -41.34 -32.55
C VAL A 11 -17.91 -40.05 -32.82
N TYR A 12 -18.39 -39.13 -33.66
CA TYR A 12 -17.64 -37.92 -34.04
C TYR A 12 -17.85 -36.72 -33.11
N ASN A 13 -18.92 -36.71 -32.31
CA ASN A 13 -19.22 -35.58 -31.43
C ASN A 13 -18.46 -35.62 -30.09
N GLU A 14 -17.93 -36.79 -29.68
CA GLU A 14 -17.20 -36.94 -28.41
C GLU A 14 -15.73 -36.47 -28.52
N TRP A 15 -15.08 -36.70 -29.67
CA TRP A 15 -13.70 -36.24 -29.91
C TRP A 15 -13.59 -34.72 -30.01
N LEU A 16 -14.59 -34.06 -30.57
CA LEU A 16 -14.63 -32.60 -30.66
C LEU A 16 -14.70 -31.97 -29.25
N ILE A 17 -15.56 -32.47 -28.37
CA ILE A 17 -15.71 -31.97 -26.99
C ILE A 17 -14.39 -32.06 -26.21
N MET A 18 -13.62 -33.14 -26.37
CA MET A 18 -12.32 -33.29 -25.71
C MET A 18 -11.29 -32.26 -26.21
N THR A 19 -11.23 -31.98 -27.51
CA THR A 19 -10.29 -30.95 -28.04
C THR A 19 -10.66 -29.52 -27.60
N TYR A 20 -11.95 -29.19 -27.47
CA TYR A 20 -12.41 -27.89 -26.95
C TYR A 20 -12.09 -27.71 -25.46
N LEU A 21 -12.18 -28.76 -24.65
CA LEU A 21 -11.83 -28.72 -23.22
C LEU A 21 -10.32 -28.53 -23.00
N PHE A 22 -9.48 -29.20 -23.78
CA PHE A 22 -8.02 -29.04 -23.70
C PHE A 22 -7.53 -27.68 -24.26
N ASN A 23 -8.13 -27.16 -25.34
CA ASN A 23 -7.77 -25.85 -25.88
C ASN A 23 -8.29 -24.68 -25.02
N GLY A 24 -9.44 -24.83 -24.36
CA GLY A 24 -9.97 -23.84 -23.40
C GLY A 24 -9.06 -23.68 -22.17
N PHE A 25 -8.47 -24.77 -21.68
CA PHE A 25 -7.52 -24.70 -20.56
C PHE A 25 -6.21 -23.97 -20.93
N ARG A 26 -5.72 -24.12 -22.17
CA ARG A 26 -4.49 -23.46 -22.65
C ARG A 26 -4.67 -21.96 -22.87
N THR A 27 -5.80 -21.52 -23.42
CA THR A 27 -6.10 -20.08 -23.60
C THR A 27 -6.41 -19.37 -22.27
N LEU A 28 -6.93 -20.08 -21.27
CA LEU A 28 -7.12 -19.54 -19.91
C LEU A 28 -5.80 -19.29 -19.17
N THR A 29 -4.79 -20.14 -19.34
CA THR A 29 -3.50 -19.98 -18.65
C THR A 29 -2.66 -18.80 -19.14
N THR A 30 -2.75 -18.42 -20.42
CA THR A 30 -1.98 -17.28 -20.97
C THR A 30 -2.56 -15.92 -20.56
N ALA A 31 -3.87 -15.82 -20.33
CA ALA A 31 -4.52 -14.59 -19.91
C ALA A 31 -4.20 -14.21 -18.44
N ILE A 32 -3.96 -15.20 -17.57
CA ILE A 32 -3.69 -14.98 -16.13
C ILE A 32 -2.28 -14.42 -15.89
N LEU A 33 -1.30 -14.75 -16.74
CA LEU A 33 0.08 -14.26 -16.64
C LEU A 33 0.25 -12.77 -16.99
N LEU A 34 -0.74 -12.15 -17.66
CA LEU A 34 -0.67 -10.74 -18.08
C LEU A 34 -1.24 -9.75 -17.04
N ILE A 35 -1.94 -10.22 -16.01
CA ILE A 35 -2.63 -9.35 -15.02
C ILE A 35 -1.74 -9.05 -13.80
N SER A 36 -0.56 -9.65 -13.68
CA SER A 36 0.33 -9.51 -12.51
C SER A 36 1.07 -8.16 -12.43
N ALA A 37 0.90 -7.26 -13.39
CA ALA A 37 1.62 -5.99 -13.47
C ALA A 37 0.84 -4.80 -12.89
N MET A 38 -0.02 -5.01 -11.88
CA MET A 38 -0.55 -3.89 -11.10
C MET A 38 0.55 -3.33 -10.20
N SER A 39 1.36 -2.45 -10.79
CA SER A 39 2.39 -1.65 -10.12
C SER A 39 1.82 -0.98 -8.89
N THR A 40 2.35 -1.28 -7.71
CA THR A 40 2.12 -0.46 -6.52
C THR A 40 2.84 0.87 -6.74
N ASN A 41 2.10 1.96 -6.89
CA ASN A 41 2.68 3.31 -6.88
C ASN A 41 3.23 3.59 -5.48
N ALA A 42 4.49 3.25 -5.25
CA ALA A 42 5.25 3.79 -4.13
C ALA A 42 5.66 5.23 -4.50
N TYR A 43 4.92 6.22 -4.03
CA TYR A 43 5.31 7.62 -4.17
C TYR A 43 6.52 7.86 -3.27
N ALA A 44 7.69 8.06 -3.88
CA ALA A 44 8.88 8.44 -3.15
C ALA A 44 8.65 9.80 -2.46
N MET A 45 9.04 9.87 -1.19
CA MET A 45 9.08 11.10 -0.42
C MET A 45 9.94 12.15 -1.16
N PRO A 46 9.46 13.40 -1.29
CA PRO A 46 10.29 14.50 -1.78
C PRO A 46 11.58 14.65 -0.95
N LYS A 47 12.63 15.23 -1.53
CA LYS A 47 13.85 15.51 -0.77
C LYS A 47 13.53 16.49 0.37
N GLY A 48 13.61 16.01 1.61
CA GLY A 48 13.39 16.82 2.80
C GLY A 48 14.63 17.63 3.23
N ASP A 49 14.39 18.78 3.84
CA ASP A 49 15.38 19.64 4.47
C ASP A 49 15.19 19.62 6.00
N ALA A 50 16.12 18.99 6.72
CA ALA A 50 16.04 18.83 8.16
C ALA A 50 16.05 20.16 8.92
N SER A 51 16.74 21.20 8.43
CA SER A 51 16.76 22.51 9.08
C SER A 51 15.41 23.23 8.94
N LYS A 52 14.73 23.07 7.79
CA LYS A 52 13.34 23.54 7.65
C LYS A 52 12.36 22.72 8.47
N GLY A 53 12.62 21.41 8.60
CA GLY A 53 11.84 20.51 9.45
C GLY A 53 11.91 20.95 10.91
N GLU A 54 13.10 21.26 11.41
CA GLU A 54 13.30 21.72 12.78
C GLU A 54 12.39 22.90 13.16
N ILE A 55 12.30 23.90 12.29
CA ILE A 55 11.47 25.11 12.48
C ILE A 55 9.98 24.78 12.58
N LYS A 56 9.53 23.68 11.96
CA LYS A 56 8.11 23.27 11.88
C LYS A 56 7.69 22.30 13.00
N THR A 57 8.63 21.78 13.77
CA THR A 57 8.36 20.80 14.84
C THR A 57 8.12 21.31 16.26
N PRO A 58 8.12 22.61 16.62
CA PRO A 58 7.90 23.02 18.02
C PRO A 58 6.67 22.40 18.70
N SER A 59 5.53 22.33 18.02
CA SER A 59 4.30 21.72 18.57
C SER A 59 4.40 20.18 18.67
N CYS A 60 5.10 19.53 17.73
CA CYS A 60 5.27 18.08 17.69
C CYS A 60 5.99 17.56 18.95
N ARG A 61 6.92 18.36 19.48
CA ARG A 61 7.73 18.01 20.67
C ARG A 61 6.91 17.86 21.94
N PHE A 62 5.73 18.46 22.03
CA PHE A 62 4.86 18.35 23.20
C PHE A 62 4.42 16.90 23.47
N CYS A 63 4.07 16.17 22.41
CA CYS A 63 3.66 14.77 22.51
C CYS A 63 4.80 13.78 22.22
N HIS A 64 5.68 14.11 21.25
CA HIS A 64 6.71 13.19 20.77
C HIS A 64 8.09 13.40 21.42
N GLY A 65 8.19 14.33 22.37
CA GLY A 65 9.44 14.67 23.06
C GLY A 65 10.33 15.63 22.26
N SER A 66 11.17 16.39 22.98
CA SER A 66 12.10 17.36 22.39
C SER A 66 13.19 16.70 21.55
N ASN A 67 13.56 15.47 21.92
CA ASN A 67 14.52 14.60 21.23
C ASN A 67 13.82 13.53 20.36
N GLY A 68 12.51 13.64 20.10
CA GLY A 68 11.77 12.63 19.35
C GLY A 68 11.54 11.31 20.10
N ILE A 69 11.82 11.26 21.40
CA ILE A 69 11.47 10.14 22.29
C ILE A 69 10.31 10.59 23.18
N ALA A 70 9.17 9.94 23.02
CA ALA A 70 7.95 10.30 23.70
C ALA A 70 8.05 10.04 25.22
N PRO A 71 7.55 10.97 26.06
CA PRO A 71 7.55 10.80 27.51
C PRO A 71 6.45 9.82 27.98
N GLN A 72 5.42 9.58 27.16
CA GLN A 72 4.31 8.69 27.48
C GLN A 72 4.21 7.55 26.44
N PRO A 73 3.95 6.29 26.85
CA PRO A 73 3.85 5.15 25.94
C PRO A 73 2.73 5.23 24.90
N SER A 74 1.72 6.09 25.13
CA SER A 74 0.62 6.33 24.21
C SER A 74 1.03 7.10 22.95
N TYR A 75 2.16 7.81 22.99
CA TYR A 75 2.72 8.52 21.85
C TYR A 75 3.92 7.75 21.27
N PRO A 76 4.03 7.64 19.94
CA PRO A 76 5.14 6.95 19.32
C PRO A 76 6.42 7.80 19.35
N ASN A 77 7.57 7.11 19.48
CA ASN A 77 8.88 7.69 19.24
C ASN A 77 9.07 7.96 17.75
N LEU A 78 9.66 9.11 17.42
CA LEU A 78 9.95 9.55 16.07
C LEU A 78 11.44 9.55 15.74
N ALA A 79 12.30 9.67 16.77
CA ALA A 79 13.74 9.75 16.60
C ALA A 79 14.30 8.52 15.85
N GLY A 80 15.12 8.78 14.82
CA GLY A 80 15.81 7.74 14.06
C GLY A 80 14.90 6.87 13.19
N GLN A 81 13.61 7.17 13.10
CA GLN A 81 12.69 6.43 12.25
C GLN A 81 13.00 6.67 10.77
N GLN A 82 12.69 5.69 9.92
CA GLN A 82 12.89 5.81 8.48
C GLN A 82 12.11 7.03 7.94
N PRO A 83 12.76 7.93 7.17
CA PRO A 83 12.13 9.17 6.72
C PRO A 83 10.91 8.92 5.83
N GLN A 84 10.98 7.94 4.92
CA GLN A 84 9.85 7.56 4.08
C GLN A 84 8.65 7.09 4.92
N TYR A 85 8.86 6.24 5.92
CA TYR A 85 7.81 5.81 6.83
C TYR A 85 7.14 6.99 7.56
N LEU A 86 7.93 7.93 8.08
CA LEU A 86 7.37 9.12 8.76
C LEU A 86 6.52 9.95 7.79
N TYR A 87 7.03 10.18 6.58
CA TYR A 87 6.32 10.90 5.53
C TYR A 87 4.98 10.23 5.17
N ASP A 88 5.02 8.91 4.89
CA ASP A 88 3.84 8.13 4.53
C ASP A 88 2.81 8.08 5.66
N ALA A 89 3.28 7.97 6.91
CA ALA A 89 2.41 8.01 8.08
C ALA A 89 1.70 9.35 8.22
N MET A 90 2.41 10.46 8.04
CA MET A 90 1.82 11.81 8.07
C MET A 90 0.81 12.00 6.93
N LEU A 91 1.14 11.60 5.70
CA LEU A 91 0.20 11.60 4.58
C LEU A 91 -1.04 10.73 4.85
N ALA A 92 -0.86 9.58 5.46
CA ALA A 92 -1.97 8.70 5.81
C ALA A 92 -2.91 9.34 6.83
N TYR A 93 -2.42 10.16 7.76
CA TYR A 93 -3.28 10.94 8.66
C TYR A 93 -4.00 12.09 7.94
N THR A 94 -3.32 12.83 7.05
CA THR A 94 -3.96 13.93 6.30
C THR A 94 -5.05 13.44 5.35
N ASN A 95 -4.86 12.25 4.76
CA ASN A 95 -5.78 11.63 3.81
C ASN A 95 -6.82 10.69 4.47
N ASP A 96 -6.95 10.74 5.80
CA ASP A 96 -7.85 9.88 6.58
C ASP A 96 -7.65 8.36 6.36
N MET A 97 -6.50 7.92 5.86
CA MET A 97 -6.20 6.50 5.64
C MET A 97 -5.82 5.80 6.94
N ARG A 98 -5.17 6.51 7.88
CA ARG A 98 -4.84 5.98 9.20
C ARG A 98 -5.95 6.30 10.19
N LYS A 99 -6.49 5.26 10.84
CA LYS A 99 -7.59 5.36 11.82
C LYS A 99 -7.10 5.11 13.24
N GLY A 100 -7.93 5.46 14.21
CA GLY A 100 -7.67 5.24 15.64
C GLY A 100 -8.05 6.44 16.50
N PRO A 101 -8.01 6.30 17.83
CA PRO A 101 -8.48 7.32 18.77
C PRO A 101 -7.74 8.66 18.64
N MET A 102 -6.46 8.64 18.26
CA MET A 102 -5.63 9.84 18.11
C MET A 102 -5.50 10.32 16.65
N ALA A 103 -6.17 9.67 15.69
CA ALA A 103 -6.00 9.98 14.27
C ALA A 103 -6.48 11.40 13.93
N SER A 104 -7.65 11.82 14.43
CA SER A 104 -8.18 13.17 14.20
C SER A 104 -7.31 14.25 14.86
N MET A 105 -6.74 13.96 16.03
CA MET A 105 -5.80 14.88 16.70
C MET A 105 -4.55 15.08 15.85
N MET A 106 -3.94 13.99 15.36
CA MET A 106 -2.76 14.11 14.49
C MET A 106 -3.08 14.79 13.17
N LYS A 107 -4.23 14.48 12.55
CA LYS A 107 -4.67 15.20 11.35
C LYS A 107 -4.75 16.71 11.60
N GLY A 108 -5.30 17.13 12.74
CA GLY A 108 -5.36 18.54 13.13
C GLY A 108 -4.00 19.20 13.30
N GLN A 109 -2.96 18.47 13.75
CA GLN A 109 -1.59 18.99 13.81
C GLN A 109 -0.96 19.17 12.42
N LEU A 110 -1.38 18.36 11.44
CA LEU A 110 -0.80 18.32 10.09
C LEU A 110 -1.55 19.20 9.08
N GLN A 111 -2.75 19.70 9.42
CA GLN A 111 -3.68 20.30 8.46
C GLN A 111 -3.17 21.53 7.71
N ASN A 112 -2.21 22.27 8.27
CA ASN A 112 -1.63 23.47 7.67
C ASN A 112 -0.22 23.23 7.09
N LEU A 113 0.19 21.96 6.98
CA LEU A 113 1.49 21.58 6.45
C LEU A 113 1.33 21.11 5.00
N SER A 114 2.18 21.63 4.12
CA SER A 114 2.29 21.14 2.75
C SER A 114 2.98 19.77 2.71
N THR A 115 2.87 19.07 1.58
CA THR A 115 3.60 17.80 1.37
C THR A 115 5.11 17.97 1.51
N GLN A 116 5.68 19.10 1.10
CA GLN A 116 7.10 19.39 1.31
C GLN A 116 7.43 19.61 2.80
N ASP A 117 6.53 20.24 3.56
CA ASP A 117 6.71 20.40 5.01
C ASP A 117 6.76 19.05 5.73
N LEU A 118 5.88 18.11 5.33
CA LEU A 118 5.92 16.74 5.85
C LEU A 118 7.25 16.06 5.51
N ALA A 119 7.78 16.28 4.31
CA ALA A 119 9.07 15.73 3.93
C ALA A 119 10.22 16.31 4.78
N ASP A 120 10.22 17.62 4.99
CA ASP A 120 11.20 18.31 5.84
C ASP A 120 11.16 17.81 7.30
N ILE A 121 9.96 17.65 7.87
CA ILE A 121 9.76 17.13 9.23
C ILE A 121 10.25 15.68 9.37
N ALA A 122 9.93 14.83 8.40
CA ALA A 122 10.39 13.45 8.38
C ALA A 122 11.93 13.37 8.30
N ALA A 123 12.56 14.20 7.46
CA ALA A 123 14.02 14.30 7.40
C ALA A 123 14.62 14.71 8.76
N TYR A 124 14.04 15.72 9.42
CA TYR A 124 14.49 16.19 10.74
C TYR A 124 14.45 15.10 11.82
N TYR A 125 13.31 14.41 12.01
CA TYR A 125 13.20 13.35 13.02
C TYR A 125 14.05 12.11 12.68
N SER A 126 14.21 11.79 11.39
CA SER A 126 15.06 10.68 10.97
C SER A 126 16.55 10.89 11.28
N ALA A 127 16.99 12.15 11.36
CA ALA A 127 18.38 12.51 11.65
C ALA A 127 18.72 12.45 13.16
N MET A 128 17.71 12.31 14.03
CA MET A 128 17.90 12.17 15.47
C MET A 128 18.43 10.77 15.82
N LYS A 129 19.14 10.66 16.95
CA LYS A 129 19.71 9.42 17.49
C LYS A 129 19.18 9.14 18.88
#